data_AF-A0AA38HJU1-F1
#
_entry.id   AF-A0AA38HJU1-F1
#
_cell.length_a   1.000
_cell.length_b   1.000
_cell.length_c   1.000
_cell.angle_alpha   90.00
_cell.angle_beta   90.00
_cell.angle_gamma   90.00
#
_symmetry.space_group_name_H-M   'P 1'
#
loop_
_entity.id
_entity.type
_entity.pdbx_description
1 polymer ?
#
loop_
_entity_poly.entity_id
_entity_poly.type
_entity_poly.pdbx_seq_one_letter_code
_entity_poly.pdbx_strand_id
1 'polypeptide(L)'
;MFEAMDDAYFKERAADVKDVTERLIRYTLGLNVVDLASISEEVIIVADDLTPSQTAQLDKKFVKGFACDMGGRTSHAAIMARSLEIPAVLGLKEIVKSTKDNDMIALNGQTGEVEVNPADVKA
;
A
#
# COMPACT_ATOMS: atom_id res chain seq x y z
N MET A 1 -16.85 -13.41 -12.46
CA MET A 1 -16.94 -14.89 -12.55
C MET A 1 -16.30 -15.57 -11.34
N PHE A 2 -15.07 -15.19 -10.92
CA PHE A 2 -14.41 -15.77 -9.73
C PHE A 2 -14.86 -15.19 -8.37
N GLU A 3 -15.22 -13.90 -8.28
CA GLU A 3 -15.76 -13.30 -7.03
C GLU A 3 -17.10 -13.90 -6.57
N ALA A 4 -17.85 -14.51 -7.50
CA ALA A 4 -19.16 -15.11 -7.26
C ALA A 4 -19.09 -16.57 -6.79
N MET A 5 -17.90 -17.15 -6.64
CA MET A 5 -17.72 -18.50 -6.11
C MET A 5 -17.53 -18.42 -4.59
N ASP A 6 -18.22 -19.27 -3.82
CA ASP A 6 -18.27 -19.22 -2.35
C ASP A 6 -16.96 -19.58 -1.63
N ASP A 7 -15.97 -20.09 -2.36
CA ASP A 7 -14.69 -20.52 -1.80
C ASP A 7 -13.71 -19.34 -1.62
N ALA A 8 -13.28 -19.11 -0.39
CA ALA A 8 -12.33 -18.06 -0.01
C ALA A 8 -11.02 -18.14 -0.81
N TYR A 9 -10.56 -19.34 -1.16
CA TYR A 9 -9.35 -19.54 -1.96
C TYR A 9 -9.48 -18.97 -3.38
N PHE A 10 -10.65 -19.18 -4.02
CA PHE A 10 -10.91 -18.67 -5.35
C PHE A 10 -11.19 -17.17 -5.35
N LYS A 11 -11.73 -16.61 -4.26
CA LYS A 11 -11.87 -15.16 -4.08
C LYS A 11 -10.52 -14.46 -3.95
N GLU A 12 -9.57 -15.02 -3.21
CA GLU A 12 -8.21 -14.47 -3.14
C GLU A 12 -7.50 -14.55 -4.50
N ARG A 13 -7.55 -15.70 -5.19
CA ARG A 13 -7.00 -15.81 -6.54
C ARG A 13 -7.67 -14.89 -7.57
N ALA A 14 -8.93 -14.53 -7.37
CA ALA A 14 -9.62 -13.59 -8.24
C ALA A 14 -8.93 -12.22 -8.23
N ALA A 15 -8.47 -11.77 -7.06
CA ALA A 15 -7.74 -10.52 -6.90
C ALA A 15 -6.38 -10.57 -7.61
N ASP A 16 -5.64 -11.68 -7.49
CA ASP A 16 -4.35 -11.86 -8.18
C ASP A 16 -4.52 -11.85 -9.71
N VAL A 17 -5.53 -12.56 -10.24
CA VAL A 17 -5.81 -12.57 -11.68
C VAL A 17 -6.21 -11.17 -12.14
N LYS A 18 -7.01 -10.45 -11.35
CA LYS A 18 -7.40 -9.07 -11.64
C LYS A 18 -6.18 -8.14 -11.70
N ASP A 19 -5.24 -8.26 -10.76
CA ASP A 19 -3.98 -7.50 -10.73
C ASP A 19 -3.17 -7.68 -12.02
N VAL A 20 -2.93 -8.94 -12.41
CA VAL A 20 -2.19 -9.25 -13.65
C VAL A 20 -2.90 -8.68 -14.89
N THR A 21 -4.23 -8.80 -14.94
CA THR A 21 -5.03 -8.33 -16.07
C THR A 21 -4.98 -6.80 -16.16
N GLU A 22 -5.16 -6.09 -15.05
CA GLU A 22 -5.03 -4.62 -15.01
C GLU A 22 -3.64 -4.18 -15.44
N ARG A 23 -2.59 -4.87 -14.99
CA ARG A 23 -1.22 -4.54 -15.38
C ARG A 23 -1.01 -4.69 -16.88
N LEU A 24 -1.51 -5.77 -17.47
CA LEU A 24 -1.45 -6.00 -18.91
C LEU A 24 -2.19 -4.91 -19.70
N ILE A 25 -3.36 -4.50 -19.22
CA ILE A 25 -4.17 -3.42 -19.81
C ILE A 25 -3.41 -2.09 -19.73
N ARG A 26 -2.84 -1.73 -18.57
CA ARG A 26 -2.06 -0.50 -18.38
C ARG A 26 -0.85 -0.45 -19.30
N TYR A 27 -0.10 -1.55 -19.43
CA TYR A 27 1.02 -1.65 -20.38
C TYR A 27 0.56 -1.49 -21.83
N THR A 28 -0.57 -2.10 -22.21
CA THR A 28 -1.12 -2.02 -23.57
C THR A 28 -1.59 -0.59 -23.90
N LEU A 29 -2.13 0.12 -22.91
CA LEU A 29 -2.57 1.51 -23.04
C LEU A 29 -1.43 2.54 -22.92
N GLY A 30 -0.19 2.10 -22.64
CA GLY A 30 0.94 2.99 -22.41
C GLY A 30 0.76 3.89 -21.19
N LEU A 31 -0.09 3.49 -20.23
CA LEU A 31 -0.26 4.22 -18.98
C LEU A 31 0.96 4.00 -18.10
N ASN A 32 1.44 5.06 -17.46
CA ASN A 32 2.53 4.99 -16.49
C ASN A 32 2.11 4.07 -15.34
N VAL A 33 2.68 2.86 -15.32
CA VAL A 33 2.65 2.02 -14.13
C VAL A 33 3.62 2.66 -13.16
N VAL A 34 3.12 3.10 -12.01
CA VAL A 34 3.97 3.62 -10.94
C VAL A 34 4.91 2.50 -10.53
N ASP A 35 6.17 2.62 -10.93
CA ASP A 35 7.20 1.66 -10.58
C ASP A 35 7.72 1.99 -9.18
N LEU A 36 7.20 1.26 -8.19
CA LEU A 36 7.61 1.40 -6.80
C LEU A 36 9.11 1.07 -6.61
N ALA A 37 9.74 0.34 -7.55
CA ALA A 37 11.16 0.08 -7.52
C ALA A 37 12.01 1.27 -8.01
N SER A 38 11.41 2.27 -8.64
CA SER A 38 12.10 3.48 -9.10
C SER A 38 12.22 4.58 -8.04
N ILE A 39 11.65 4.36 -6.85
CA ILE A 39 11.71 5.30 -5.72
C ILE A 39 13.18 5.43 -5.28
N SER A 40 13.73 6.64 -5.38
CA SER A 40 15.13 6.94 -5.07
C SER A 40 15.31 7.79 -3.80
N GLU A 41 14.24 8.10 -3.09
CA GLU A 41 14.25 8.95 -1.90
C GLU A 41 13.46 8.32 -0.75
N GLU A 42 13.70 8.80 0.47
CA GLU A 42 13.02 8.27 1.65
C GLU A 42 11.56 8.73 1.68
N VAL A 43 10.62 7.81 1.48
CA VAL A 43 9.18 8.13 1.36
C VAL A 43 8.31 7.25 2.25
N ILE A 44 7.12 7.77 2.55
CA ILE A 44 6.00 7.02 3.11
C ILE A 44 4.96 6.86 2.00
N ILE A 45 4.53 5.63 1.77
CA ILE A 45 3.56 5.33 0.72
C ILE A 45 2.15 5.44 1.28
N VAL A 46 1.28 6.16 0.58
CA VAL A 46 -0.15 6.22 0.86
C VAL A 46 -0.90 5.60 -0.30
N ALA A 47 -1.77 4.63 -0.03
CA ALA A 47 -2.53 3.93 -1.07
C ALA A 47 -3.91 3.50 -0.57
N ASP A 48 -4.85 3.26 -1.48
CA ASP A 48 -6.13 2.66 -1.11
C ASP A 48 -5.91 1.21 -0.65
N ASP A 49 -5.20 0.43 -1.46
CA ASP A 49 -4.79 -0.93 -1.16
C ASP A 49 -3.44 -1.19 -1.85
N LEU A 50 -2.66 -2.12 -1.28
CA LEU A 50 -1.39 -2.55 -1.85
C LEU A 50 -1.46 -4.02 -2.23
N THR A 51 -1.29 -4.29 -3.51
CA THR A 51 -1.28 -5.66 -4.02
C THR A 51 0.01 -6.40 -3.61
N PRO A 52 -0.01 -7.74 -3.55
CA PRO A 52 1.19 -8.54 -3.29
C PRO A 52 2.35 -8.21 -4.25
N SER A 53 2.03 -7.99 -5.54
CA SER A 53 2.99 -7.60 -6.56
C SER A 53 3.68 -6.26 -6.27
N GLN A 54 2.93 -5.28 -5.77
CA GLN A 54 3.44 -3.95 -5.42
C GLN A 54 4.27 -3.99 -4.14
N THR A 55 3.79 -4.67 -3.10
CA THR A 55 4.53 -4.82 -1.83
C THR A 55 5.85 -5.56 -2.00
N ALA A 56 5.94 -6.52 -2.93
CA ALA A 56 7.18 -7.23 -3.24
C ALA A 56 8.24 -6.37 -3.95
N GLN A 57 7.83 -5.30 -4.62
CA GLN A 57 8.74 -4.37 -5.32
C GLN A 57 9.26 -3.24 -4.42
N LEU A 58 8.80 -3.18 -3.17
CA LEU A 58 9.22 -2.14 -2.22
C LEU A 58 10.67 -2.35 -1.80
N ASP A 59 11.48 -1.30 -1.94
CA ASP A 59 12.83 -1.27 -1.38
C ASP A 59 12.82 -0.69 0.03
N LYS A 60 13.22 -1.52 1.01
CA LYS A 60 13.39 -1.18 2.42
C LYS A 60 14.28 0.05 2.68
N LYS A 61 15.19 0.37 1.75
CA LYS A 61 16.10 1.52 1.90
C LYS A 61 15.36 2.85 1.76
N PHE A 62 14.40 2.90 0.85
CA PHE A 62 13.67 4.11 0.47
C PHE A 62 12.31 4.17 1.14
N VAL A 63 11.62 3.04 1.27
CA VAL A 63 10.28 3.01 1.85
C VAL A 63 10.38 2.89 3.36
N LYS A 64 10.10 4.00 4.07
CA LYS A 64 10.14 4.05 5.54
C LYS A 64 8.86 3.54 6.19
N GLY A 65 7.75 3.53 5.46
CA GLY A 65 6.44 3.18 5.98
C GLY A 65 5.38 3.17 4.89
N PHE A 66 4.22 2.58 5.19
CA PHE A 66 3.05 2.74 4.34
C PHE A 66 1.74 2.80 5.11
N ALA A 67 0.80 3.60 4.58
CA ALA A 67 -0.53 3.82 5.10
C ALA A 67 -1.56 3.39 4.04
N CYS A 68 -2.49 2.50 4.41
CA CYS A 68 -3.55 2.08 3.49
C CYS A 68 -4.96 2.34 4.04
N ASP A 69 -5.87 2.71 3.15
CA ASP A 69 -7.29 2.89 3.49
C ASP A 69 -8.03 1.57 3.66
N MET A 70 -7.69 0.59 2.85
CA MET A 70 -8.15 -0.79 2.95
C MET A 70 -7.08 -1.69 3.57
N GLY A 71 -7.55 -2.86 4.01
CA GLY A 71 -6.72 -3.84 4.68
C GLY A 71 -6.99 -3.92 6.18
N GLY A 72 -6.84 -5.14 6.69
CA GLY A 72 -6.95 -5.44 8.11
C GLY A 72 -5.70 -6.14 8.63
N ARG A 73 -5.73 -6.55 9.89
CA ARG A 73 -4.59 -7.19 10.58
C ARG A 73 -4.09 -8.49 9.93
N THR A 74 -4.93 -9.13 9.13
CA THR A 74 -4.67 -10.39 8.40
C THR A 74 -4.52 -10.20 6.89
N SER A 75 -4.49 -8.95 6.40
CA SER A 75 -4.36 -8.68 4.97
C SER A 75 -2.95 -8.99 4.45
N HIS A 76 -2.82 -9.21 3.14
CA HIS A 76 -1.52 -9.37 2.48
C HIS A 76 -0.58 -8.20 2.79
N ALA A 77 -1.08 -6.97 2.73
CA ALA A 77 -0.32 -5.78 3.09
C ALA A 77 0.21 -5.86 4.55
N ALA A 78 -0.60 -6.31 5.51
CA ALA A 78 -0.18 -6.47 6.90
C ALA A 78 0.89 -7.56 7.09
N ILE A 79 0.75 -8.67 6.37
CA ILE A 79 1.70 -9.79 6.42
C ILE A 79 3.04 -9.38 5.80
N MET A 80 2.99 -8.67 4.68
CA MET A 80 4.17 -8.16 3.98
C MET A 80 4.88 -7.08 4.80
N ALA A 81 4.15 -6.14 5.43
CA ALA A 81 4.71 -5.14 6.33
C ALA A 81 5.58 -5.77 7.43
N ARG A 82 5.07 -6.84 8.06
CA ARG A 82 5.80 -7.56 9.12
C ARG A 82 7.03 -8.27 8.60
N SER A 83 6.92 -8.94 7.45
CA SER A 83 8.04 -9.64 6.82
C SER A 83 9.13 -8.67 6.38
N LEU A 84 8.72 -7.48 5.94
CA LEU A 84 9.57 -6.37 5.59
C LEU A 84 9.90 -5.49 6.79
N GLU A 85 9.53 -5.80 8.04
CA GLU A 85 9.83 -4.99 9.24
C GLU A 85 9.66 -3.46 9.06
N ILE A 86 8.69 -3.06 8.23
CA ILE A 86 8.39 -1.66 7.92
C ILE A 86 7.13 -1.28 8.70
N PRO A 87 7.08 -0.12 9.36
CA PRO A 87 5.87 0.34 10.04
C PRO A 87 4.74 0.53 9.01
N ALA A 88 3.60 -0.09 9.28
CA ALA A 88 2.41 0.02 8.43
C ALA A 88 1.16 0.26 9.24
N VAL A 89 0.31 1.17 8.78
CA VAL A 89 -1.02 1.43 9.33
C VAL A 89 -2.05 1.16 8.25
N LEU A 90 -3.04 0.33 8.55
CA LEU A 90 -4.03 -0.15 7.58
C LEU A 90 -5.44 0.09 8.11
N GLY A 91 -6.39 0.34 7.21
CA GLY A 91 -7.79 0.56 7.58
C GLY A 91 -8.13 2.02 7.93
N LEU A 92 -7.39 2.98 7.38
CA LEU A 92 -7.55 4.41 7.65
C LEU A 92 -8.78 5.05 6.94
N LYS A 93 -9.36 4.35 5.97
CA LYS A 93 -10.55 4.71 5.15
C LYS A 93 -10.46 5.98 4.30
N GLU A 94 -9.83 7.05 4.78
CA GLU A 94 -9.75 8.36 4.09
C GLU A 94 -8.34 8.97 4.06
N ILE A 95 -7.27 8.21 4.29
CA ILE A 95 -5.89 8.71 4.23
C ILE A 95 -5.55 9.19 2.82
N VAL A 96 -6.01 8.50 1.76
CA VAL A 96 -5.71 8.89 0.37
C VAL A 96 -6.35 10.23 0.02
N LYS A 97 -7.49 10.57 0.64
CA LYS A 97 -8.19 11.84 0.41
C LYS A 97 -7.64 12.99 1.24
N SER A 98 -7.06 12.69 2.39
CA SER A 98 -6.54 13.69 3.33
C SER A 98 -5.08 14.04 3.12
N THR A 99 -4.38 13.31 2.26
CA THR A 99 -2.96 13.52 1.92
C THR A 99 -2.78 13.99 0.49
N LYS A 100 -1.69 14.72 0.24
CA LYS A 100 -1.20 15.07 -1.09
C LYS A 100 0.23 14.61 -1.27
N ASP A 101 0.64 14.49 -2.53
CA ASP A 101 2.03 14.21 -2.87
C ASP A 101 2.97 15.27 -2.24
N ASN A 102 4.05 14.81 -1.62
CA ASN A 102 5.03 15.60 -0.86
C ASN A 102 4.54 16.17 0.49
N ASP A 103 3.39 15.75 1.02
CA ASP A 103 3.04 16.06 2.41
C ASP A 103 3.95 15.30 3.38
N MET A 104 4.26 15.94 4.52
CA MET A 104 5.01 15.28 5.59
C MET A 104 4.05 14.41 6.39
N ILE A 105 4.38 13.13 6.57
CA ILE A 105 3.53 12.19 7.30
C ILE A 105 4.31 11.59 8.46
N ALA A 106 3.73 11.61 9.66
CA ALA A 106 4.20 10.83 10.78
C ALA A 106 3.33 9.58 10.92
N LEU A 107 3.97 8.41 11.01
CA LEU A 107 3.29 7.12 11.01
C LEU A 107 3.70 6.33 12.25
N ASN A 108 2.73 6.01 13.11
CA ASN A 108 2.96 5.22 14.31
C ASN A 108 2.35 3.82 14.15
N GLY A 109 3.19 2.86 13.75
CA GLY A 109 2.79 1.45 13.58
C GLY A 109 2.41 0.73 14.88
N GLN A 110 2.69 1.30 16.06
CA GLN A 110 2.37 0.70 17.35
C GLN A 110 1.00 1.15 17.88
N THR A 111 0.68 2.45 17.78
CA THR A 111 -0.63 3.00 18.18
C THR A 111 -1.66 2.93 17.05
N GLY A 112 -1.21 2.81 15.80
CA GLY A 112 -2.08 2.83 14.62
C GLY A 112 -2.49 4.25 14.20
N GLU A 113 -1.73 5.26 14.60
CA GLU A 113 -2.01 6.66 14.31
C GLU A 113 -1.18 7.14 13.10
N VAL A 114 -1.80 7.97 12.26
CA VAL A 114 -1.16 8.66 11.15
C VAL A 114 -1.48 10.14 11.26
N GLU A 115 -0.45 10.97 11.27
CA GLU A 115 -0.57 12.43 11.33
C GLU A 115 -0.02 13.03 10.04
N VAL A 116 -0.85 13.84 9.38
CA VAL A 116 -0.50 14.54 8.14
C VAL A 116 -0.11 15.96 8.50
N ASN A 117 1.07 16.39 8.04
CA ASN A 117 1.71 17.64 8.39
C ASN A 117 1.77 17.85 9.91
N PRO A 118 2.45 16.96 10.65
CA PRO A 118 2.63 17.11 12.08
C PRO A 118 3.22 18.50 12.36
N ALA A 119 2.54 19.25 13.24
CA ALA A 119 2.91 20.63 13.53
C ALA A 119 4.23 20.66 14.30
N ASP A 120 5.36 20.73 13.57
CA ASP A 120 6.73 20.97 14.02
C ASP A 120 6.95 20.61 15.51
N VAL A 121 6.69 19.34 15.85
CA VAL A 121 7.03 18.82 17.17
C VAL A 121 8.51 18.56 17.12
N LYS A 122 9.27 19.65 17.25
CA LYS A 122 10.68 19.64 17.60
C LYS A 122 10.85 18.71 18.80
N ALA A 123 11.54 17.60 18.56
CA ALA A 123 12.19 16.85 19.63
C ALA A 123 13.27 17.71 20.30
#